data_AF-A0A8T4DF48-F1
#
_entry.id   AF-A0A8T4DF48-F1
#
_cell.length_a   1.000
_cell.length_b   1.000
_cell.length_c   1.000
_cell.angle_alpha   90.00
_cell.angle_beta   90.00
_cell.angle_gamma   90.00
#
_symmetry.space_group_name_H-M   'P 1'
#
loop_
_entity.id
_entity.type
_entity.pdbx_description
1 polymer ?
#
loop_
_entity_poly.entity_id
_entity_poly.type
_entity_poly.pdbx_seq_one_letter_code
_entity_poly.pdbx_strand_id
1 'polypeptide(L)'
;MGLKEGFEKLFAKREGISDEEDYWDLDLEAYEEELREEEGVRMYVKTAELTGLYDLPDLKKEVYSGNILLLDISLAKQDKVLVEKTI
;
A
#
# COMPACT_ATOMS: atom_id res chain seq x y z
N MET A 1 40.90 4.99 16.74
CA MET A 1 40.43 3.61 16.50
C MET A 1 39.14 3.44 17.29
N GLY A 2 37.95 3.33 16.74
CA GLY A 2 37.49 3.51 15.37
C GLY A 2 35.97 3.33 15.39
N LEU A 3 35.19 4.39 15.21
CA LEU A 3 33.72 4.36 15.10
C LEU A 3 33.20 3.39 13.99
N LYS A 4 34.11 2.82 13.19
CA LYS A 4 33.85 1.76 12.20
C LYS A 4 33.46 0.42 12.83
N GLU A 5 33.99 0.06 14.01
CA GLU A 5 33.76 -1.27 14.61
C GLU A 5 32.32 -1.45 15.14
N GLY A 6 31.65 -0.37 15.52
CA GLY A 6 30.24 -0.39 15.94
C GLY A 6 29.25 -0.51 14.77
N PHE A 7 29.61 0.05 13.61
CA PHE A 7 28.82 -0.07 12.39
C PHE A 7 28.93 -1.47 11.78
N GLU A 8 30.12 -2.07 11.77
CA GLU A 8 30.31 -3.43 11.23
C GLU A 8 29.50 -4.49 11.99
N LYS A 9 29.28 -4.35 13.31
CA LYS A 9 28.43 -5.27 14.09
C LYS A 9 26.93 -5.17 13.78
N LEU A 10 26.46 -4.04 13.26
CA LEU A 10 25.06 -3.88 12.82
C LEU A 10 24.84 -4.43 11.40
N PHE A 11 25.87 -4.40 10.55
CA PHE A 11 25.81 -4.93 9.19
C PHE A 11 26.21 -6.41 9.08
N ALA A 12 26.83 -6.99 10.11
CA ALA A 12 27.28 -8.39 10.12
C ALA A 12 26.21 -9.41 10.54
N LYS A 13 25.03 -8.99 11.01
CA LYS A 13 23.92 -9.94 11.24
C LYS A 13 23.09 -10.12 9.97
N ARG A 14 23.72 -10.72 8.96
CA ARG A 14 23.01 -11.54 7.98
C ARG A 14 22.96 -12.97 8.54
N GLU A 15 22.20 -13.15 9.62
CA GLU A 15 21.75 -14.49 10.00
C GLU A 15 20.49 -14.77 9.17
N GLY A 16 20.59 -15.75 8.29
CA GLY A 16 19.46 -16.51 7.77
C GLY A 16 18.45 -15.73 6.92
N ILE A 17 18.71 -15.60 5.62
CA ILE A 17 17.63 -15.90 4.67
C ILE A 17 17.61 -17.42 4.60
N SER A 18 16.98 -18.03 5.59
CA SER A 18 16.79 -19.48 5.66
C SER A 18 15.55 -19.72 6.50
N ASP A 19 14.42 -19.28 5.99
CA ASP A 19 13.10 -19.81 6.35
C ASP A 19 12.21 -19.61 5.12
N GLU A 20 12.38 -20.51 4.13
CA GLU A 20 11.30 -20.78 3.17
C GLU A 20 10.03 -21.29 3.90
N GLU A 21 10.16 -21.68 5.17
CA GLU A 21 9.10 -22.13 6.07
C GLU A 21 8.15 -21.01 6.55
N ASP A 22 8.50 -19.73 6.37
CA ASP A 22 7.65 -18.58 6.73
C ASP A 22 6.83 -18.04 5.53
N TYR A 23 6.89 -18.68 4.37
CA TYR A 23 5.91 -18.43 3.31
C TYR A 23 4.66 -19.25 3.61
N TRP A 24 3.58 -18.57 3.97
CA TRP A 24 2.28 -19.22 4.05
C TRP A 24 1.83 -19.60 2.63
N ASP A 25 1.78 -20.91 2.34
CA ASP A 25 1.09 -21.44 1.17
C ASP A 25 -0.40 -21.13 1.34
N LEU A 26 -0.80 -19.97 0.82
CA LEU A 26 -2.18 -19.52 0.82
C LEU A 26 -2.90 -20.21 -0.35
N ASP A 27 -3.77 -21.16 -0.03
CA ASP A 27 -4.67 -21.76 -1.01
C ASP A 27 -5.73 -20.72 -1.43
N LEU A 28 -5.53 -20.14 -2.62
CA LEU A 28 -6.41 -19.13 -3.20
C LEU A 28 -7.72 -19.76 -3.71
N GLU A 29 -7.74 -21.06 -4.04
CA GLU A 29 -8.91 -21.73 -4.60
C GLU A 29 -10.07 -21.76 -3.60
N ALA A 30 -9.77 -21.94 -2.30
CA ALA A 30 -10.75 -21.92 -1.22
C ALA A 30 -11.47 -20.56 -1.09
N TYR A 31 -10.79 -19.45 -1.38
CA TYR A 31 -11.38 -18.10 -1.37
C TYR A 31 -12.10 -17.78 -2.68
N GLU A 32 -11.64 -18.32 -3.81
CA GLU A 32 -12.30 -18.16 -5.09
C GLU A 32 -13.67 -18.83 -5.15
N GLU A 33 -13.85 -19.96 -4.46
CA GLU A 33 -15.14 -20.66 -4.40
C GLU A 33 -16.19 -19.81 -3.67
N GLU A 34 -15.80 -19.18 -2.55
CA GLU A 34 -16.63 -18.22 -1.80
C GLU A 34 -16.96 -16.95 -2.62
N LEU A 35 -16.00 -16.49 -3.44
CA LEU A 35 -16.17 -15.33 -4.34
C LEU A 35 -17.02 -15.63 -5.59
N ARG A 36 -17.11 -16.90 -6.04
CA ARG A 36 -17.91 -17.29 -7.21
C ARG A 36 -19.40 -17.35 -6.91
N GLU A 37 -19.78 -17.61 -5.66
CA GLU A 37 -21.19 -17.67 -5.25
C GLU A 37 -21.83 -16.29 -5.05
N GLU A 38 -21.01 -15.26 -4.83
CA GLU A 38 -21.48 -13.88 -4.65
C GLU A 38 -21.35 -13.10 -5.95
N GLU A 39 -22.48 -12.73 -6.56
CA GLU A 39 -22.54 -12.00 -7.82
C GLU A 39 -21.79 -10.65 -7.75
N GLY A 40 -20.54 -10.63 -8.23
CA GLY A 40 -19.82 -9.41 -8.62
C GLY A 40 -18.61 -9.04 -7.78
N VAL A 41 -17.70 -8.28 -8.40
CA VAL A 41 -16.51 -7.72 -7.74
C VAL A 41 -16.95 -6.83 -6.58
N ARG A 42 -16.65 -7.26 -5.35
CA ARG A 42 -17.01 -6.54 -4.12
C ARG A 42 -16.18 -5.28 -3.86
N MET A 43 -14.96 -5.26 -4.37
CA MET A 43 -13.96 -4.21 -4.12
C MET A 43 -12.92 -4.24 -5.23
N TYR A 44 -12.47 -3.07 -5.70
CA TYR A 44 -11.32 -2.96 -6.60
C TYR A 44 -10.26 -1.98 -6.08
N VAL A 45 -9.08 -2.04 -6.69
CA VAL A 45 -8.00 -1.08 -6.48
C VAL A 45 -7.97 -0.11 -7.66
N LYS A 46 -7.94 1.19 -7.35
CA LYS A 46 -7.83 2.28 -8.33
C LYS A 46 -6.62 3.15 -8.02
N THR A 47 -5.90 3.57 -9.05
CA THR A 47 -4.80 4.55 -8.93
C THR A 47 -5.29 5.93 -9.41
N ALA A 48 -4.86 7.00 -8.73
CA ALA A 48 -5.15 8.37 -9.12
C ALA A 48 -4.00 9.31 -8.73
N GLU A 49 -3.80 10.37 -9.51
CA GLU A 49 -2.85 11.44 -9.19
C GLU A 49 -3.59 12.64 -8.59
N LEU A 50 -3.10 13.15 -7.46
CA LEU A 50 -3.64 14.36 -6.84
C LEU A 50 -3.09 15.60 -7.54
N THR A 51 -3.86 16.11 -8.51
CA THR A 51 -3.51 17.33 -9.27
C THR A 51 -4.18 18.59 -8.71
N GLY A 52 -5.19 18.45 -7.86
CA GLY A 52 -5.93 19.56 -7.25
C GLY A 52 -7.09 19.08 -6.35
N LEU A 53 -7.86 20.03 -5.78
CA LEU A 53 -8.98 19.70 -4.89
C LEU A 53 -10.25 19.26 -5.61
N TYR A 54 -10.34 19.46 -6.92
CA TYR A 54 -11.56 19.23 -7.69
C TYR A 54 -11.96 17.75 -7.75
N ASP A 55 -10.98 16.85 -7.71
CA ASP A 55 -11.20 15.41 -7.85
C ASP A 55 -11.52 14.72 -6.50
N LEU A 56 -11.27 15.40 -5.37
CA LEU A 56 -11.47 14.86 -4.03
C LEU A 56 -12.87 14.28 -3.75
N PRO A 57 -13.98 14.93 -4.16
CA PRO A 57 -15.31 14.38 -3.93
C PRO A 57 -15.51 13.02 -4.60
N ASP A 58 -15.00 12.84 -5.81
CA ASP A 58 -15.14 11.59 -6.55
C ASP A 58 -14.20 10.51 -6.02
N LEU A 59 -12.97 10.88 -5.65
CA LEU A 59 -12.04 9.97 -4.97
C LEU A 59 -12.59 9.47 -3.62
N LYS A 60 -13.30 10.32 -2.87
CA LYS A 60 -13.96 9.91 -1.62
C LYS A 60 -15.10 8.93 -1.86
N LYS A 61 -15.87 9.07 -2.95
CA LYS A 61 -16.94 8.12 -3.30
C LYS A 61 -16.40 6.70 -3.50
N GLU A 62 -15.21 6.56 -4.08
CA GLU A 62 -14.55 5.26 -4.24
C GLU A 62 -14.32 4.59 -2.88
N VAL A 63 -13.73 5.32 -1.94
CA VAL A 63 -13.47 4.82 -0.58
C VAL A 63 -14.78 4.48 0.15
N TYR A 64 -15.80 5.33 0.04
CA TYR A 64 -17.12 5.06 0.65
C TYR A 64 -17.86 3.88 0.02
N SER A 65 -17.57 3.57 -1.24
CA SER A 65 -18.12 2.40 -1.94
C SER A 65 -17.39 1.10 -1.57
N GLY A 66 -16.39 1.18 -0.68
CA GLY A 66 -15.60 0.02 -0.25
C GLY A 66 -14.42 -0.28 -1.16
N ASN A 67 -14.02 0.62 -2.08
CA ASN A 67 -12.85 0.42 -2.94
C ASN A 67 -11.56 0.91 -2.28
N ILE A 68 -10.43 0.40 -2.76
CA ILE A 68 -9.09 0.84 -2.36
C ILE A 68 -8.58 1.87 -3.37
N LEU A 69 -8.08 3.00 -2.88
CA LEU A 69 -7.50 4.06 -3.68
C LEU A 69 -6.00 4.24 -3.37
N LEU A 70 -5.16 4.11 -4.38
CA LEU A 70 -3.74 4.47 -4.34
C LEU A 70 -3.56 5.87 -4.93
N LEU A 71 -3.29 6.85 -4.06
CA LEU A 71 -3.20 8.26 -4.46
C LEU A 71 -1.74 8.71 -4.55
N ASP A 72 -1.30 9.10 -5.74
CA ASP A 72 0.00 9.76 -5.94
C ASP A 72 -0.10 11.26 -5.61
N ILE A 73 0.64 11.69 -4.59
CA ILE A 73 0.68 13.07 -4.10
C ILE A 73 1.95 13.82 -4.55
N SER A 74 2.76 13.24 -5.43
CA SER A 74 4.08 13.79 -5.81
C SER A 74 3.99 15.21 -6.36
N LEU A 75 2.94 15.52 -7.13
CA LEU A 75 2.67 16.84 -7.68
C LEU A 75 2.13 17.82 -6.62
N ALA A 76 1.25 17.34 -5.75
CA ALA A 76 0.68 18.14 -4.66
C ALA A 76 1.70 18.48 -3.56
N LYS A 77 2.78 17.69 -3.43
CA LYS A 77 3.80 17.84 -2.39
C LYS A 77 4.48 19.21 -2.35
N GLN A 78 4.49 19.94 -3.48
CA GLN A 78 5.05 21.29 -3.56
C GLN A 78 4.09 22.37 -3.02
N ASP A 79 2.79 22.08 -2.95
CA ASP A 79 1.76 22.95 -2.42
C ASP A 79 1.29 22.46 -1.04
N LYS A 80 1.87 23.05 0.01
CA LYS A 80 1.54 22.70 1.41
C LYS A 80 0.06 22.88 1.73
N VAL A 81 -0.58 23.90 1.17
CA VAL A 81 -2.00 24.20 1.45
C VAL A 81 -2.89 23.14 0.81
N LEU A 82 -2.53 22.68 -0.38
CA LEU A 82 -3.24 21.60 -1.07
C LEU A 82 -3.16 20.29 -0.29
N VAL A 83 -1.98 19.91 0.19
CA VAL A 83 -1.78 18.68 0.98
C VAL A 83 -2.56 18.75 2.30
N GLU A 84 -2.43 19.87 3.03
CA GLU A 84 -3.06 20.06 4.36
C GLU A 84 -4.59 20.14 4.28
N LYS A 85 -5.17 20.52 3.14
CA LYS A 85 -6.62 20.49 2.91
C LYS A 85 -7.14 19.14 2.42
N THR A 86 -6.25 18.29 1.93
CA THR A 86 -6.60 17.01 1.31
C THR A 86 -6.56 15.85 2.31
N ILE A 87 -5.56 15.84 3.20
CA ILE A 87 -5.29 14.80 4.21
C ILE A 87 -5.83 15.25 5.57
#